data_AF-A0A3D8TPV0-F1
#
_entry.id   AF-A0A3D8TPV0-F1
#
_cell.length_a   1.000
_cell.length_b   1.000
_cell.length_c   1.000
_cell.angle_alpha   90.00
_cell.angle_beta   90.00
_cell.angle_gamma   90.00
#
_symmetry.space_group_name_H-M   'P 1'
#
loop_
_entity.id
_entity.type
_entity.pdbx_description
1 polymer ?
#
loop_
_entity_poly.entity_id
_entity_poly.type
_entity_poly.pdbx_seq_one_letter_code
_entity_poly.pdbx_strand_id
1 'polypeptide(L)'
;MRIFAGVFSIQASILGIFSWLKLSGTRPINLFGLPEGLAANAGLLLSILMFLAGILIILAKTNDFLLFLALVLWVFGLILGLLFSPSFSGLYFRPITCVLCLIIGLYIFTDYNRKK
;
A
#
# COMPACT_ATOMS: atom_id res chain seq x y z
N MET A 1 0.30 5.50 17.06
CA MET A 1 -0.02 4.51 16.01
C MET A 1 0.00 5.07 14.58
N ARG A 2 -0.46 6.32 14.32
CA ARG A 2 -0.42 6.95 12.97
C ARG A 2 0.96 6.96 12.32
N ILE A 3 1.95 7.48 13.04
CA ILE A 3 3.33 7.60 12.56
C ILE A 3 3.89 6.21 12.20
N PHE A 4 3.62 5.21 13.03
CA PHE A 4 4.03 3.83 12.76
C PHE A 4 3.41 3.28 11.47
N ALA A 5 2.09 3.38 11.28
CA ALA A 5 1.43 2.92 10.06
C ALA A 5 1.95 3.67 8.81
N GLY A 6 2.18 4.98 8.93
CA GLY A 6 2.72 5.78 7.85
C GLY A 6 4.13 5.39 7.45
N VAL A 7 5.04 5.28 8.43
CA VAL A 7 6.42 4.85 8.20
C VAL A 7 6.47 3.44 7.62
N PHE A 8 5.66 2.52 8.14
CA PHE A 8 5.58 1.15 7.64
C PHE A 8 5.10 1.09 6.18
N SER A 9 4.06 1.86 5.84
CA SER A 9 3.57 1.99 4.45
C SER A 9 4.63 2.57 3.51
N ILE A 10 5.38 3.57 3.96
CA ILE A 10 6.47 4.19 3.20
C ILE A 10 7.61 3.20 2.98
N GLN A 11 8.04 2.47 4.01
CA GLN A 11 9.08 1.45 3.90
C GLN A 11 8.67 0.35 2.91
N ALA A 12 7.42 -0.11 2.96
CA ALA A 12 6.91 -1.12 2.05
C ALA A 12 6.85 -0.64 0.60
N SER A 13 6.52 0.64 0.40
CA SER A 13 6.58 1.29 -0.92
C SER A 13 8.00 1.32 -1.48
N ILE A 14 8.98 1.77 -0.67
CA ILE A 14 10.39 1.85 -1.08
C ILE A 14 10.92 0.47 -1.47
N LEU A 15 10.66 -0.55 -0.65
CA LEU A 15 11.03 -1.95 -0.98
C LEU A 15 10.36 -2.42 -2.27
N GLY A 16 9.10 -2.03 -2.50
CA GLY A 16 8.37 -2.31 -3.73
C GLY A 16 9.01 -1.69 -4.97
N ILE A 17 9.50 -0.45 -4.87
CA ILE A 17 10.21 0.25 -5.96
C ILE A 17 11.56 -0.42 -6.24
N PHE A 18 12.34 -0.73 -5.19
CA PHE A 18 13.60 -1.46 -5.36
C PHE A 18 13.41 -2.84 -6.02
N SER A 19 12.33 -3.53 -5.64
CA SER A 19 11.98 -4.82 -6.25
C SER A 19 11.62 -4.68 -7.72
N TRP A 20 10.93 -3.58 -8.10
CA TRP A 20 10.63 -3.28 -9.50
C TRP A 20 11.90 -2.99 -10.31
N LEU A 21 12.84 -2.19 -9.78
CA LEU A 21 14.13 -1.89 -10.43
C LEU A 21 15.00 -3.12 -10.63
N LYS A 22 14.95 -4.09 -9.71
CA LYS A 22 15.70 -5.36 -9.83
C LYS A 22 15.03 -6.38 -10.76
N LEU A 23 13.77 -6.17 -11.16
CA LEU A 23 12.98 -7.18 -11.89
C LEU A 23 13.26 -7.24 -13.40
N SER A 24 14.15 -6.41 -13.94
CA SER A 24 14.48 -6.34 -15.37
C SER A 24 15.08 -7.63 -16.00
N GLY A 25 14.99 -8.78 -15.33
CA GLY A 25 15.45 -10.08 -15.83
C GLY A 25 14.69 -11.32 -15.36
N THR A 26 13.60 -11.21 -14.60
CA THR A 26 12.85 -12.38 -14.09
C THR A 26 11.36 -12.27 -14.41
N ARG A 27 10.77 -13.32 -15.01
CA ARG A 27 9.35 -13.35 -15.40
C ARG A 27 8.46 -13.28 -14.16
N PRO A 28 7.73 -12.19 -13.93
CA PRO A 28 6.84 -12.08 -12.78
C PRO A 28 5.66 -13.06 -12.91
N ILE A 29 5.49 -13.93 -11.93
CA ILE A 29 4.32 -14.82 -11.85
C ILE A 29 3.19 -14.07 -11.13
N ASN A 30 2.14 -13.72 -11.88
CA ASN A 30 0.92 -13.09 -11.35
C ASN A 30 -0.18 -14.13 -11.15
N LEU A 31 -1.05 -13.92 -10.16
CA LEU A 31 -2.23 -14.77 -9.89
C LEU A 31 -3.13 -15.00 -11.11
N PHE A 32 -3.25 -14.01 -11.98
CA PHE A 32 -4.16 -14.02 -13.13
C PHE A 32 -3.46 -14.11 -14.49
N GLY A 33 -2.15 -14.38 -14.53
CA GLY A 33 -1.41 -14.48 -15.81
C GLY A 33 -1.45 -13.21 -16.66
N LEU A 34 -1.55 -12.04 -16.01
CA LEU A 34 -1.65 -10.74 -16.69
C LEU A 34 -0.37 -10.36 -17.44
N PRO A 35 -0.46 -9.56 -18.52
CA PRO A 35 0.70 -9.12 -19.30
C PRO A 35 1.78 -8.48 -18.42
N GLU A 36 3.05 -8.84 -18.66
CA GLU A 36 4.18 -8.42 -17.82
C GLU A 36 4.28 -6.89 -17.68
N GLY A 37 4.05 -6.15 -18.76
CA GLY A 37 4.05 -4.69 -18.73
C GLY A 37 2.93 -4.08 -17.88
N LEU A 38 1.75 -4.71 -17.86
CA LEU A 38 0.61 -4.23 -17.06
C LEU A 38 0.86 -4.48 -15.56
N ALA A 39 1.40 -5.65 -15.22
CA ALA A 39 1.74 -6.00 -13.84
C ALA A 39 2.91 -5.16 -13.29
N ALA A 40 3.91 -4.88 -14.11
CA ALA A 40 5.03 -4.00 -13.75
C ALA A 40 4.53 -2.58 -13.46
N ASN A 41 3.69 -2.02 -14.34
CA ASN A 41 3.12 -0.68 -14.17
C ASN A 41 2.18 -0.60 -12.96
N ALA A 42 1.32 -1.60 -12.77
CA ALA A 42 0.43 -1.66 -11.61
C ALA A 42 1.21 -1.83 -10.30
N GLY A 43 2.30 -2.60 -10.30
CA GLY A 43 3.19 -2.73 -9.15
C GLY A 43 3.89 -1.41 -8.80
N LEU A 44 4.29 -0.61 -9.79
CA LEU A 44 4.87 0.72 -9.57
C LEU A 44 3.80 1.70 -9.04
N LEU A 45 2.61 1.70 -9.65
CA LEU A 45 1.48 2.51 -9.21
C LEU A 45 1.10 2.20 -7.75
N LEU A 46 1.08 0.91 -7.38
CA LEU A 46 0.83 0.48 -6.01
C LEU A 46 1.83 1.08 -5.03
N SER A 47 3.13 1.05 -5.36
CA SER A 47 4.14 1.65 -4.50
C SER A 47 3.93 3.16 -4.33
N ILE A 48 3.54 3.87 -5.40
CA ILE A 48 3.23 5.31 -5.33
C ILE A 48 2.03 5.56 -4.40
N LEU A 49 0.95 4.79 -4.56
CA LEU A 49 -0.25 4.91 -3.71
C LEU A 49 0.06 4.66 -2.23
N MET A 50 0.86 3.63 -1.94
CA MET A 50 1.30 3.32 -0.57
C MET A 50 2.19 4.42 0.03
N PHE A 51 3.03 5.06 -0.78
CA PHE A 51 3.86 6.19 -0.33
C PHE A 51 3.00 7.40 0.02
N LEU A 52 2.08 7.78 -0.86
CA LEU A 52 1.15 8.88 -0.64
C LEU A 52 0.25 8.64 0.57
N ALA A 53 -0.32 7.44 0.70
CA ALA A 53 -1.12 7.06 1.86
C ALA A 53 -0.33 7.16 3.18
N GLY A 54 0.95 6.76 3.15
CA GLY A 54 1.85 6.86 4.30
C GLY A 54 2.14 8.30 4.72
N ILE A 55 2.32 9.21 3.77
CA ILE A 55 2.49 10.65 4.07
C ILE A 55 1.18 11.24 4.61
N LEU A 56 0.05 10.92 3.98
CA LEU A 56 -1.26 11.44 4.36
C LEU A 56 -1.63 11.06 5.79
N ILE A 57 -1.41 9.80 6.21
CA ILE A 57 -1.72 9.37 7.58
C ILE A 57 -0.83 10.04 8.64
N ILE A 58 0.42 10.39 8.29
CA ILE A 58 1.33 11.13 9.17
C ILE A 58 0.84 12.58 9.35
N LEU A 59 0.39 13.21 8.26
CA LEU A 59 -0.12 14.58 8.26
C LEU A 59 -1.54 14.70 8.84
N ALA A 60 -2.31 13.62 8.87
CA ALA A 60 -3.68 13.56 9.39
C ALA A 60 -3.76 13.66 10.92
N LYS A 61 -3.14 14.68 11.54
CA LYS A 61 -3.12 14.89 13.01
C LYS A 61 -4.50 15.19 13.60
N THR A 62 -5.29 16.02 12.94
CA THR A 62 -6.65 16.43 13.38
C THR A 62 -7.67 16.45 12.25
N ASN A 63 -7.24 16.06 11.04
CA ASN A 63 -8.03 16.18 9.84
C ASN A 63 -8.59 14.81 9.44
N ASP A 64 -9.89 14.63 9.68
CA ASP A 64 -10.61 13.39 9.38
C ASP A 64 -10.63 13.08 7.87
N PHE A 65 -10.61 14.10 7.02
CA PHE A 65 -10.57 13.92 5.56
C PHE A 65 -9.25 13.32 5.09
N LEU A 66 -8.11 13.80 5.62
CA LEU A 66 -6.79 13.23 5.29
C LEU A 66 -6.68 11.76 5.74
N LEU A 67 -7.25 11.44 6.90
CA LEU A 67 -7.26 10.08 7.42
C LEU A 67 -8.14 9.16 6.55
N PHE A 68 -9.32 9.64 6.17
CA PHE A 68 -10.22 8.92 5.26
C PHE A 68 -9.58 8.69 3.89
N LEU A 69 -8.91 9.71 3.33
CA LEU A 69 -8.22 9.60 2.05
C LEU A 69 -7.09 8.55 2.11
N ALA A 70 -6.31 8.51 3.19
CA ALA A 70 -5.29 7.50 3.40
C ALA A 70 -5.88 6.08 3.45
N LEU A 71 -7.01 5.89 4.13
CA LEU A 71 -7.73 4.62 4.18
C LEU A 71 -8.20 4.17 2.79
N VAL A 72 -8.81 5.07 2.03
CA VAL A 72 -9.26 4.81 0.67
C VAL A 72 -8.09 4.39 -0.23
N LEU A 73 -6.95 5.08 -0.13
CA LEU A 73 -5.75 4.73 -0.89
C LEU A 73 -5.20 3.35 -0.51
N TRP A 74 -5.26 2.93 0.76
CA TRP A 74 -4.88 1.56 1.14
C TRP A 74 -5.86 0.51 0.63
N VAL A 75 -7.18 0.80 0.57
CA VAL A 75 -8.17 -0.10 -0.07
C VAL A 75 -7.87 -0.26 -1.55
N PHE A 76 -7.66 0.84 -2.27
CA PHE A 76 -7.30 0.79 -3.69
C PHE A 76 -5.97 0.07 -3.92
N GLY A 77 -4.97 0.33 -3.08
CA GLY A 77 -3.69 -0.36 -3.11
C GLY A 77 -3.84 -1.87 -2.89
N LEU A 78 -4.70 -2.28 -1.96
CA LEU A 78 -5.00 -3.69 -1.72
C LEU A 78 -5.63 -4.36 -2.95
N ILE A 79 -6.63 -3.73 -3.57
CA ILE A 79 -7.29 -4.26 -4.77
C ILE A 79 -6.29 -4.37 -5.92
N LEU A 80 -5.56 -3.29 -6.22
CA LEU A 80 -4.53 -3.29 -7.26
C LEU A 80 -3.43 -4.32 -6.97
N GLY A 81 -3.06 -4.44 -5.70
CA GLY A 81 -2.03 -5.36 -5.26
C GLY A 81 -2.41 -6.82 -5.40
N LEU A 82 -3.67 -7.19 -5.10
CA LEU A 82 -4.15 -8.56 -5.26
C LEU A 82 -4.38 -8.93 -6.73
N LEU A 83 -4.88 -7.99 -7.53
CA LEU A 83 -5.22 -8.24 -8.93
C LEU A 83 -4.00 -8.24 -9.84
N PHE A 84 -3.05 -7.32 -9.63
CA PHE A 84 -2.01 -7.03 -10.62
C PHE A 84 -0.58 -7.11 -10.11
N SER A 85 -0.34 -7.11 -8.79
CA SER A 85 1.03 -7.06 -8.28
C SER A 85 1.70 -8.43 -8.35
N PRO A 86 2.90 -8.51 -8.94
CA PRO A 86 3.65 -9.76 -8.98
C PRO A 86 4.06 -10.20 -7.59
N SER A 87 3.92 -11.50 -7.33
CA SER A 87 4.45 -12.10 -6.11
C SER A 87 5.96 -12.25 -6.24
N PHE A 88 6.69 -11.72 -5.26
CA PHE A 88 8.12 -11.99 -5.15
C PHE A 88 8.26 -13.19 -4.21
N SER A 89 8.75 -14.32 -4.71
CA SER A 89 8.90 -15.57 -3.95
C SER A 89 7.58 -16.19 -3.42
N GLY A 90 6.43 -15.85 -4.02
CA GLY A 90 5.11 -16.34 -3.59
C GLY A 90 4.46 -15.57 -2.42
N LEU A 91 5.13 -14.55 -1.87
CA LEU A 91 4.59 -13.70 -0.81
C LEU A 91 4.12 -12.34 -1.35
N TYR A 92 2.84 -12.04 -1.14
CA TYR A 92 2.21 -10.76 -1.49
C TYR A 92 2.45 -9.70 -0.42
N PHE A 93 3.73 -9.34 -0.21
CA PHE A 93 4.14 -8.41 0.85
C PHE A 93 3.42 -7.05 0.79
N ARG A 94 3.25 -6.48 -0.41
CA ARG A 94 2.60 -5.17 -0.61
C ARG A 94 1.09 -5.17 -0.26
N PRO A 95 0.29 -6.14 -0.74
CA PRO A 95 -1.08 -6.32 -0.26
C PRO A 95 -1.19 -6.53 1.26
N ILE A 96 -0.33 -7.39 1.83
CA ILE A 96 -0.33 -7.67 3.27
C ILE A 96 -0.06 -6.40 4.08
N THR A 97 0.91 -5.60 3.67
CA THR A 97 1.20 -4.32 4.33
C THR A 97 0.06 -3.31 4.18
N CYS A 98 -0.64 -3.27 3.04
CA CYS A 98 -1.86 -2.48 2.90
C CYS A 98 -2.95 -2.92 3.90
N VAL A 99 -3.20 -4.23 4.07
CA VAL A 99 -4.16 -4.76 5.06
C VAL A 99 -3.83 -4.30 6.47
N LEU A 100 -2.57 -4.47 6.89
CA LEU A 100 -2.13 -4.08 8.23
C LEU A 100 -2.30 -2.58 8.46
N CYS A 101 -1.94 -1.75 7.48
CA CYS A 101 -2.12 -0.30 7.58
C CYS A 101 -3.61 0.09 7.64
N LEU A 102 -4.47 -0.62 6.90
CA LEU A 102 -5.92 -0.44 6.93
C LEU A 102 -6.51 -0.72 8.32
N ILE A 103 -6.14 -1.84 8.93
CA ILE A 103 -6.60 -2.21 10.28
C ILE A 103 -6.17 -1.15 11.30
N ILE A 104 -4.90 -0.73 11.25
CA ILE A 104 -4.38 0.30 12.16
C ILE A 104 -5.07 1.64 11.90
N GLY A 105 -5.26 2.01 10.63
CA GLY A 105 -5.94 3.24 10.23
C GLY A 105 -7.40 3.29 10.68
N LEU A 106 -8.14 2.18 10.54
CA LEU A 106 -9.53 2.05 10.99
C LEU A 106 -9.62 2.18 12.51
N TYR A 107 -8.74 1.50 13.25
CA TYR A 107 -8.66 1.65 14.70
C TYR A 107 -8.48 3.11 15.10
N ILE A 108 -7.56 3.82 14.44
CA ILE A 108 -7.30 5.24 14.67
C ILE A 108 -8.52 6.11 14.31
N PHE A 109 -9.22 5.82 13.22
CA PHE A 109 -10.43 6.54 12.82
C PHE A 109 -11.55 6.38 13.87
N THR A 110 -11.76 5.15 14.34
CA THR A 110 -12.77 4.87 15.37
C THR A 110 -12.44 5.48 16.73
N ASP A 111 -11.16 5.51 17.14
CA ASP A 111 -10.74 6.20 18.36
C ASP A 111 -10.91 7.72 18.27
N TYR A 112 -10.70 8.30 17.08
CA TYR A 112 -10.88 9.73 16.87
C TYR A 112 -12.36 10.16 16.94
N ASN A 113 -13.25 9.39 16.31
CA ASN A 113 -14.69 9.65 16.37
C ASN A 113 -15.30 9.43 17.77
N ARG A 114 -14.66 8.62 18.63
CA ARG A 114 -15.11 8.44 20.02
C ARG A 114 -14.69 9.57 20.98
N LYS A 115 -13.72 10.39 20.58
CA LYS A 115 -13.16 11.49 21.41
C LYS A 115 -13.69 12.88 21.04
N LYS A 116 -14.46 12.97 19.95
CA LYS A 116 -15.32 14.12 19.63
C LYS A 116 -16.67 13.93 20.30
#